data_AF-A0AAU4AKM9-F1
#
_entry.id   AF-A0AAU4AKM9-F1
#
_cell.length_a   1.000
_cell.length_b   1.000
_cell.length_c   1.000
_cell.angle_alpha   90.00
_cell.angle_beta   90.00
_cell.angle_gamma   90.00
#
_symmetry.space_group_name_H-M   'P 1'
#
loop_
_entity.id
_entity.type
_entity.pdbx_description
1 polymer ?
#
loop_
_entity_poly.entity_id
_entity_poly.type
_entity_poly.pdbx_seq_one_letter_code
_entity_poly.pdbx_strand_id
1 'polypeptide(L)'
;MTRDQTNVCVREDDHHRLLGREVIHPATQRTGTVATVYVRTSKLTGRTISRTAHMRPLDSSGREWTADPAALTPLRALAPDMPAGARR
;
A
#
# COMPACT_ATOMS: atom_id res chain seq x y z
N MET A 1 27.84 -2.85 -1.70
CA MET A 1 26.87 -2.92 -0.59
C MET A 1 25.75 -3.84 -1.08
N THR A 2 25.91 -5.14 -0.88
CA THR A 2 25.11 -6.15 -1.58
C THR A 2 25.07 -7.42 -0.73
N ARG A 3 23.88 -8.05 -0.63
CA ARG A 3 23.54 -9.39 -0.08
C ARG A 3 22.67 -9.38 1.18
N ASP A 4 21.37 -9.14 1.01
CA ASP A 4 20.35 -9.79 1.86
C ASP A 4 18.99 -9.95 1.16
N GLN A 5 18.98 -10.09 -0.18
CA GLN A 5 17.74 -10.42 -0.89
C GLN A 5 17.36 -11.91 -0.78
N THR A 6 18.30 -12.78 -0.39
CA THR A 6 18.08 -14.22 -0.25
C THR A 6 17.14 -14.56 0.91
N ASN A 7 17.21 -13.78 2.00
CA ASN A 7 16.43 -13.97 3.21
C ASN A 7 15.16 -13.13 3.28
N VAL A 8 14.66 -12.63 2.14
CA VAL A 8 13.42 -11.86 2.09
C VAL A 8 12.37 -12.65 1.33
N CYS A 9 11.18 -12.75 1.91
CA CYS A 9 9.97 -13.19 1.23
C CYS A 9 9.16 -11.95 0.86
N VAL A 10 8.67 -11.89 -0.38
CA VAL A 10 7.79 -10.83 -0.86
C VAL A 10 6.45 -11.47 -1.20
N ARG A 11 5.37 -10.91 -0.67
CA ARG A 11 4.00 -11.38 -0.93
C ARG A 11 3.09 -10.19 -1.17
N GLU A 12 2.03 -10.43 -1.93
CA GLU A 12 0.93 -9.48 -2.07
C GLU A 12 0.09 -9.47 -0.78
N ASP A 13 -0.35 -8.28 -0.40
CA ASP A 13 -1.35 -8.06 0.66
C ASP A 13 -2.70 -7.79 -0.01
N ASP A 14 -3.32 -8.86 -0.49
CA ASP A 14 -4.58 -8.84 -1.26
C ASP A 14 -5.77 -8.26 -0.49
N HIS A 15 -5.62 -8.09 0.83
CA HIS A 15 -6.64 -7.53 1.72
C HIS A 15 -6.27 -6.14 2.24
N HIS A 16 -5.23 -5.51 1.70
CA HIS A 16 -4.82 -4.19 2.17
C HIS A 16 -5.92 -3.15 1.91
N ARG A 17 -6.33 -2.41 2.97
CA ARG A 17 -7.45 -1.45 2.93
C ARG A 17 -7.36 -0.35 1.85
N LEU A 18 -6.16 -0.09 1.35
CA LEU A 18 -5.93 0.91 0.30
C LEU A 18 -6.08 0.36 -1.12
N LEU A 19 -6.18 -0.95 -1.34
CA LEU A 19 -6.34 -1.51 -2.68
C LEU A 19 -7.57 -0.92 -3.39
N GLY A 20 -7.38 -0.52 -4.65
CA GLY A 20 -8.39 0.15 -5.47
C GLY A 20 -8.74 1.57 -5.03
N ARG A 21 -8.08 2.13 -4.00
CA ARG A 21 -8.36 3.49 -3.51
C ARG A 21 -7.52 4.53 -4.23
N GLU A 22 -8.14 5.67 -4.48
CA GLU A 22 -7.48 6.90 -4.88
C GLU A 22 -6.78 7.51 -3.66
N VAL A 23 -5.48 7.79 -3.79
CA VAL A 23 -4.62 8.30 -2.73
C VAL A 23 -3.79 9.47 -3.22
N ILE A 24 -3.30 10.26 -2.29
CA ILE A 24 -2.28 11.29 -2.49
C ILE A 24 -1.06 10.98 -1.62
N HIS A 25 0.13 11.21 -2.16
CA HIS A 25 1.36 11.27 -1.38
C HIS A 25 1.59 12.74 -0.93
N PRO A 26 1.37 13.10 0.35
CA PRO A 26 1.33 14.51 0.77
C PRO A 26 2.62 15.29 0.48
N ALA A 27 3.79 14.65 0.61
CA ALA A 27 5.07 15.33 0.38
C ALA A 27 5.37 15.62 -1.09
N THR A 28 4.82 14.85 -2.03
CA THR A 28 5.11 15.00 -3.48
C THR A 28 3.89 15.46 -4.27
N GLN A 29 2.73 15.56 -3.62
CA GLN A 29 1.42 15.87 -4.22
C GLN A 29 1.00 14.92 -5.36
N ARG A 30 1.70 13.80 -5.54
CA ARG A 30 1.35 12.80 -6.55
C ARG A 30 0.09 12.06 -6.15
N THR A 31 -0.82 11.91 -7.10
CA THR A 31 -2.08 11.17 -6.93
C THR A 31 -2.08 9.89 -7.76
N GLY A 32 -2.80 8.89 -7.27
CA GLY A 32 -2.88 7.60 -7.95
C GLY A 32 -3.91 6.68 -7.34
N THR A 33 -4.23 5.60 -8.05
CA THR A 33 -5.00 4.47 -7.51
C THR A 33 -4.03 3.37 -7.09
N VAL A 34 -4.17 2.84 -5.87
CA VAL A 34 -3.34 1.72 -5.40
C VAL A 34 -3.78 0.44 -6.10
N ALA A 35 -2.89 -0.12 -6.92
CA ALA A 35 -3.14 -1.36 -7.67
C ALA A 35 -2.81 -2.61 -6.86
N THR A 36 -1.67 -2.60 -6.18
CA THR A 36 -1.15 -3.74 -5.40
C THR A 36 -0.36 -3.23 -4.21
N VAL A 37 -0.33 -3.98 -3.12
CA VAL A 37 0.57 -3.74 -1.98
C VAL A 37 1.40 -4.98 -1.74
N TYR A 38 2.72 -4.81 -1.64
CA TYR A 38 3.65 -5.88 -1.31
C TYR A 38 4.13 -5.75 0.14
N VAL A 39 4.25 -6.87 0.83
CA VAL A 39 4.88 -6.98 2.14
C VAL A 39 6.19 -7.73 1.99
N ARG A 40 7.28 -7.09 2.44
CA ARG A 40 8.59 -7.73 2.56
C ARG A 40 8.76 -8.25 3.97
N THR A 41 9.02 -9.53 4.11
CA THR A 41 9.19 -10.20 5.41
C THR A 41 10.55 -10.88 5.46
N SER A 42 11.25 -10.74 6.58
CA SER A 42 12.49 -11.47 6.85
C SER A 42 12.19 -12.95 7.02
N LYS A 43 12.80 -13.82 6.20
CA LYS A 43 12.72 -15.27 6.34
C LYS A 43 13.38 -15.76 7.63
N LEU A 44 14.37 -15.03 8.15
CA LEU A 44 15.11 -15.39 9.36
C LEU A 44 14.28 -15.14 10.63
N THR A 45 13.52 -14.05 10.66
CA THR A 45 12.82 -13.59 11.88
C THR A 45 11.30 -13.66 11.76
N GLY A 46 10.76 -13.87 10.56
CA GLY A 46 9.33 -13.78 10.27
C GLY A 46 8.75 -12.37 10.37
N ARG A 47 9.57 -11.34 10.63
CA ARG A 47 9.10 -9.96 10.84
C ARG A 47 8.95 -9.20 9.53
N THR A 48 7.91 -8.38 9.44
CA THR A 48 7.75 -7.42 8.34
C THR A 48 8.88 -6.40 8.38
N ILE A 49 9.58 -6.28 7.26
CA ILE A 49 10.66 -5.32 7.04
C ILE A 49 10.08 -4.02 6.49
N SER A 50 9.22 -4.12 5.47
CA SER A 50 8.60 -2.98 4.84
C SER A 50 7.35 -3.36 4.06
N ARG A 51 6.54 -2.33 3.73
CA ARG A 51 5.44 -2.43 2.78
C ARG A 51 5.68 -1.48 1.62
N THR A 52 5.19 -1.85 0.44
CA THR A 52 5.30 -1.02 -0.76
C THR A 52 4.00 -1.10 -1.53
N ALA A 53 3.31 0.01 -1.67
CA ALA A 53 2.19 0.15 -2.58
C ALA A 53 2.73 0.37 -4.01
N HIS A 54 1.99 -0.09 -5.01
CA HIS A 54 2.13 0.26 -6.44
C HIS A 54 0.92 1.07 -6.89
N MET A 55 1.15 2.17 -7.59
CA MET A 55 0.14 3.17 -7.94
C MET A 55 0.06 3.38 -9.44
N ARG A 56 -1.17 3.35 -9.93
CA ARG A 56 -1.53 3.84 -11.26
C ARG A 56 -1.82 5.35 -11.16
N PRO A 57 -1.17 6.20 -11.97
CA PRO A 57 -1.34 7.65 -11.86
C PRO A 57 -2.74 8.10 -12.25
N LEU A 58 -3.23 9.16 -11.60
CA LEU A 58 -4.48 9.86 -11.99
C LEU A 58 -4.22 11.11 -12.84
N ASP A 59 -2.97 11.59 -12.88
CA ASP A 59 -2.56 12.84 -13.53
C ASP A 59 -2.31 12.70 -15.05
N SER A 60 -2.86 11.65 -15.69
CA SER A 60 -2.66 11.32 -17.11
C SER A 60 -1.21 11.12 -17.55
N SER A 61 -0.23 11.14 -16.64
CA SER A 61 1.19 10.95 -16.99
C SER A 61 1.52 9.55 -17.50
N GLY A 62 0.68 8.57 -17.19
CA GLY A 62 0.91 7.15 -17.46
C GLY A 62 2.08 6.53 -16.68
N ARG A 63 2.80 7.32 -15.86
CA ARG A 63 3.93 6.86 -15.07
C ARG A 63 3.48 6.28 -13.74
N GLU A 64 3.51 4.96 -13.65
CA GLU A 64 3.36 4.24 -12.40
C GLU A 64 4.41 4.65 -11.37
N TRP A 65 4.09 4.49 -10.09
CA TRP A 65 5.00 4.79 -9.00
C TRP A 65 4.76 3.91 -7.79
N THR A 66 5.64 4.01 -6.81
CA THR A 66 5.61 3.23 -5.57
C THR A 66 5.81 4.13 -4.36
N ALA A 67 5.24 3.75 -3.22
CA ALA A 67 5.41 4.44 -1.94
C ALA A 67 5.15 3.50 -0.76
N ASP A 68 5.57 3.90 0.43
CA ASP A 68 5.10 3.26 1.66
C ASP A 68 3.60 3.55 1.83
N PRO A 69 2.72 2.52 1.95
CA PRO A 69 1.29 2.74 2.16
C PRO A 69 0.95 3.56 3.40
N ALA A 70 1.81 3.59 4.42
CA ALA A 70 1.62 4.42 5.61
C ALA A 70 1.83 5.93 5.34
N ALA A 71 2.54 6.28 4.26
CA ALA A 71 2.75 7.67 3.84
C ALA A 71 1.64 8.19 2.90
N LEU A 72 0.63 7.37 2.61
CA LEU A 72 -0.44 7.69 1.67
C LEU A 72 -1.71 8.10 2.41
N THR A 73 -2.37 9.13 1.89
CA THR A 73 -3.67 9.58 2.40
C THR A 73 -4.75 9.28 1.36
N PRO A 74 -5.84 8.59 1.73
CA PRO A 74 -7.01 8.42 0.85
C PRO A 74 -7.60 9.78 0.45
N LEU A 75 -7.87 9.98 -0.84
CA LEU A 75 -8.53 11.20 -1.34
C LEU A 75 -10.02 11.24 -0.97
N ARG A 76 -10.63 10.06 -0.76
CA ARG A 76 -11.99 9.90 -0.25
C ARG A 76 -11.92 9.20 1.09
N ALA A 77 -12.75 9.63 2.03
CA ALA A 77 -12.85 9.00 3.34
C ALA A 77 -13.11 7.50 3.17
N LEU A 78 -12.32 6.68 3.87
CA LEU A 78 -12.65 5.27 4.03
C LEU A 78 -13.95 5.22 4.83
N ALA A 79 -14.95 4.49 4.35
CA ALA A 79 -16.13 4.21 5.16
C ALA A 79 -15.64 3.63 6.49
N PRO A 80 -16.15 4.11 7.65
CA PRO A 80 -15.83 3.48 8.92
C PRO A 80 -16.22 2.00 8.82
N ASP A 81 -15.38 1.13 9.34
CA ASP A 81 -15.70 -0.29 9.54
C ASP A 81 -16.92 -0.32 10.47
N MET A 82 -18.12 -0.36 9.89
CA MET A 82 -19.35 -0.41 10.65
C MET A 82 -19.40 -1.80 11.29
N PRO A 83 -19.35 -1.92 12.64
CA PRO A 83 -19.48 -3.22 13.26
C PRO A 83 -20.83 -3.82 12.84
N ALA A 84 -20.78 -5.01 12.24
CA ALA A 84 -21.95 -5.78 11.86
C ALA A 84 -22.72 -6.20 13.12
N GLY A 85 -23.54 -5.31 13.69
CA GLY A 85 -24.18 -5.60 14.98
C GLY A 85 -25.12 -4.56 15.57
N ALA A 86 -25.42 -3.44 14.89
CA ALA A 86 -26.43 -2.50 15.38
C ALA A 86 -27.77 -2.71 14.65
N ARG A 87 -28.41 -3.87 14.88
CA ARG A 87 -29.86 -4.01 14.73
C ARG A 87 -30.45 -4.07 16.14
N ARG A 88 -31.20 -3.04 16.51
CA ARG A 88 -32.25 -3.11 17.53
C ARG A 88 -33.58 -2.94 16.81
#